data_AF-A0A8H6B7X2-F1
#
_entry.id   AF-A0A8H6B7X2-F1
#
_cell.length_a   1.000
_cell.length_b   1.000
_cell.length_c   1.000
_cell.angle_alpha   90.00
_cell.angle_beta   90.00
_cell.angle_gamma   90.00
#
_symmetry.space_group_name_H-M   'P 1'
#
loop_
_entity.id
_entity.type
_entity.pdbx_description
1 polymer ?
#
loop_
_entity_poly.entity_id
_entity_poly.type
_entity_poly.pdbx_seq_one_letter_code
_entity_poly.pdbx_strand_id
1 'polypeptide(L)'
;MDLSRPNGINSNISPPRADFNGSGRNMAARANILIYEMDEYFEAAELTNKVKMKYIFSRALSGVAKKWYEQHIRLDEEYGEKEYEQIKKTFLEHFAPDNAFQEESSKDKFFKLTQTREDQSFADALLTIAMEIPSYSTNNELLIDKIISGLNPKVRHHMHAVPDGSHFEKYLDAAREAEKFLKSDPVYLAELSAMQGKQ
;
A
#
# COMPACT_ATOMS: atom_id res chain seq x y z
N MET A 1 1.44 0.76 40.42
CA MET A 1 1.00 2.11 40.06
C MET A 1 0.45 2.04 38.66
N ASP A 2 -0.86 2.24 38.56
CA ASP A 2 -1.64 2.14 37.33
C ASP A 2 -1.52 3.44 36.54
N LEU A 3 -0.95 3.39 35.33
CA LEU A 3 -0.87 4.51 34.40
C LEU A 3 -2.15 4.50 33.55
N SER A 4 -3.25 4.82 34.22
CA SER A 4 -4.58 4.92 33.64
C SER A 4 -4.57 5.83 32.41
N ARG A 5 -5.07 5.26 31.31
CA ARG A 5 -5.34 5.90 30.02
C ARG A 5 -5.99 7.28 30.23
N PRO A 6 -5.62 8.31 29.43
CA PRO A 6 -6.29 9.60 29.53
C PRO A 6 -7.79 9.41 29.27
N ASN A 7 -8.60 9.88 30.22
CA ASN A 7 -10.06 9.83 30.17
C ASN A 7 -10.55 10.45 28.86
N GLY A 8 -11.34 9.70 28.08
CA GLY A 8 -11.99 10.17 26.86
C GLY A 8 -11.79 9.32 25.60
N ILE A 9 -10.84 8.37 25.59
CA ILE A 9 -10.63 7.53 24.40
C ILE A 9 -11.70 6.43 24.34
N ASN A 10 -12.56 6.48 23.32
CA ASN A 10 -13.49 5.40 23.00
C ASN A 10 -12.71 4.08 22.91
N SER A 11 -12.99 3.13 23.82
CA SER A 11 -12.10 2.02 24.19
C SER A 11 -11.81 0.98 23.11
N ASN A 12 -12.35 1.16 21.90
CA ASN A 12 -12.24 0.22 20.78
C ASN A 12 -11.19 0.60 19.74
N ILE A 13 -10.61 1.81 19.80
CA ILE A 13 -9.62 2.26 18.83
C ILE A 13 -8.25 2.26 19.51
N SER A 14 -7.32 1.47 18.99
CA SER A 14 -5.97 1.38 19.52
C SER A 14 -5.07 2.40 18.82
N PRO A 15 -4.12 3.04 19.53
CA PRO A 15 -3.14 3.89 18.88
C PRO A 15 -2.32 3.05 17.88
N PRO A 16 -1.84 3.66 16.78
CA PRO A 16 -1.03 2.97 15.79
C PRO A 16 0.21 2.33 16.43
N ARG A 17 0.60 1.16 15.90
CA ARG A 17 1.72 0.39 16.46
C ARG A 17 3.04 1.09 16.18
N ALA A 18 3.97 0.95 17.13
CA ALA A 18 5.34 1.46 17.03
C ALA A 18 6.18 0.64 16.05
N ASP A 19 6.05 0.88 14.74
CA ASP A 19 6.77 0.07 13.74
C ASP A 19 7.44 0.85 12.59
N PHE A 20 7.19 2.16 12.46
CA PHE A 20 7.68 2.88 11.29
C PHE A 20 9.14 3.27 11.47
N ASN A 21 10.04 2.54 10.78
CA ASN A 21 11.49 2.77 10.86
C ASN A 21 11.99 3.93 9.99
N GLY A 22 11.27 4.30 8.93
CA GLY A 22 11.74 5.29 7.94
C GLY A 22 12.80 4.76 6.98
N SER A 23 12.80 3.45 6.73
CA SER A 23 13.67 2.80 5.75
C SER A 23 13.02 1.53 5.17
N GLY A 24 13.44 1.13 3.97
CA GLY A 24 12.98 -0.11 3.31
C GLY A 24 12.12 0.10 2.07
N ARG A 25 11.66 -1.01 1.47
CA ARG A 25 10.75 -0.98 0.30
C ARG A 25 9.40 -0.39 0.70
N ASN A 26 8.73 0.28 -0.24
CA ASN A 26 7.41 0.88 -0.08
C ASN A 26 7.32 1.89 1.08
N MET A 27 8.44 2.57 1.38
CA MET A 27 8.52 3.55 2.46
C MET A 27 7.44 4.64 2.36
N ALA A 28 7.19 5.16 1.16
CA ALA A 28 6.17 6.17 0.92
C ALA A 28 4.75 5.65 1.24
N ALA A 29 4.39 4.47 0.73
CA ALA A 29 3.11 3.84 1.04
C ALA A 29 2.95 3.59 2.55
N ARG A 30 3.99 3.09 3.23
CA ARG A 30 3.97 2.88 4.68
C ARG A 30 3.87 4.18 5.47
N ALA A 31 4.49 5.26 5.00
CA ALA A 31 4.37 6.59 5.59
C ALA A 31 2.94 7.13 5.45
N ASN A 32 2.33 6.98 4.26
CA ASN A 32 0.94 7.36 4.01
C ASN A 32 -0.04 6.55 4.87
N ILE A 33 0.13 5.22 4.96
CA ILE A 33 -0.70 4.34 5.81
C ILE A 33 -0.60 4.77 7.27
N LEU A 34 0.62 5.03 7.77
CA LEU A 34 0.81 5.49 9.14
C LEU A 34 0.03 6.78 9.40
N ILE A 35 0.17 7.79 8.54
CA ILE A 35 -0.54 9.06 8.71
C ILE A 35 -2.05 8.87 8.68
N TYR A 36 -2.56 8.02 7.78
CA TYR A 36 -3.98 7.68 7.72
C TYR A 36 -4.50 7.05 9.02
N GLU A 37 -3.81 6.03 9.55
CA GLU A 37 -4.17 5.39 10.82
C GLU A 37 -4.11 6.36 12.01
N MET A 38 -3.16 7.30 11.97
CA MET A 38 -3.04 8.35 12.98
C MET A 38 -4.20 9.35 12.91
N ASP A 39 -4.57 9.78 11.70
CA ASP A 39 -5.68 10.72 11.48
C ASP A 39 -7.00 10.12 11.96
N GLU A 40 -7.32 8.88 11.56
CA GLU A 40 -8.52 8.17 12.03
C GLU A 40 -8.57 8.06 13.56
N TYR A 41 -7.45 7.70 14.19
CA TYR A 41 -7.36 7.61 15.64
C TYR A 41 -7.53 8.99 16.31
N PHE A 42 -6.90 10.02 15.77
CA PHE A 42 -6.94 11.37 16.33
C PHE A 42 -8.30 12.04 16.22
N GLU A 43 -9.01 11.81 15.12
CA GLU A 43 -10.38 12.25 14.92
C GLU A 43 -11.31 11.57 15.92
N ALA A 44 -11.24 10.24 16.00
CA ALA A 44 -12.14 9.48 16.88
C ALA A 44 -11.87 9.64 18.38
N ALA A 45 -10.64 10.02 18.76
CA ALA A 45 -10.25 10.23 20.15
C ALA A 45 -10.24 11.71 20.59
N GLU A 46 -10.62 12.64 19.70
CA GLU A 46 -10.71 14.10 19.96
C GLU A 46 -9.48 14.67 20.68
N LEU A 47 -8.28 14.26 20.26
CA LEU A 47 -7.05 14.57 20.99
C LEU A 47 -6.54 15.98 20.71
N THR A 48 -5.95 16.61 21.73
CA THR A 48 -5.23 17.88 21.56
C THR A 48 -3.93 17.66 20.79
N ASN A 49 -3.48 18.66 20.02
CA ASN A 49 -2.23 18.61 19.25
C ASN A 49 -1.03 18.19 20.11
N LYS A 50 -0.96 18.66 21.36
CA LYS A 50 0.06 18.27 22.33
C LYS A 50 0.11 16.76 22.58
N VAL A 51 -1.07 16.11 22.70
CA VAL A 51 -1.17 14.66 22.92
C VAL A 51 -0.86 13.89 21.64
N LYS A 52 -1.39 14.33 20.49
CA LYS A 52 -1.11 13.75 19.16
C LYS A 52 0.40 13.67 18.91
N MET A 53 1.09 14.79 19.10
CA MET A 53 2.51 14.92 18.80
C MET A 53 3.40 14.20 19.80
N LYS A 54 3.29 14.55 21.09
CA LYS A 54 4.28 14.14 22.10
C LYS A 54 4.18 12.65 22.44
N TYR A 55 2.99 12.08 22.40
CA TYR A 55 2.77 10.73 22.93
C TYR A 55 2.42 9.68 21.89
N ILE A 56 1.85 10.06 20.74
CA ILE A 56 1.38 9.07 19.76
C ILE A 56 2.29 9.07 18.54
N PHE A 57 2.54 10.23 17.93
CA PHE A 57 3.46 10.35 16.79
C PHE A 57 4.87 9.88 17.14
N SER A 58 5.47 10.41 18.21
CA SER A 58 6.81 10.01 18.63
C SER A 58 6.95 8.51 18.96
N ARG A 59 5.86 7.86 19.41
CA ARG A 59 5.84 6.43 19.76
C ARG A 59 5.65 5.53 18.55
N ALA A 60 4.96 6.00 17.51
CA ALA A 60 4.77 5.25 16.27
C ALA A 60 6.08 5.07 15.48
N LEU A 61 7.09 5.90 15.76
CA LEU A 61 8.35 5.94 15.04
C LEU A 61 9.46 5.13 15.72
N SER A 62 10.31 4.53 14.88
CA SER A 62 11.54 3.85 15.28
C SER A 62 12.68 4.19 14.30
N GLY A 63 13.90 3.73 14.59
CA GLY A 63 15.01 3.80 13.63
C GLY A 63 15.32 5.20 13.07
N VAL A 64 15.37 5.30 11.73
CA VAL A 64 15.67 6.54 10.99
C VAL A 64 14.57 7.58 11.19
N ALA A 65 13.31 7.15 11.17
CA ALA A 65 12.17 8.05 11.36
C ALA A 65 12.14 8.68 12.74
N LYS A 66 12.51 7.92 13.79
CA LYS A 66 12.63 8.48 15.14
C LYS A 66 13.76 9.50 15.24
N LYS A 67 14.90 9.25 14.60
CA LYS A 67 16.00 10.22 14.55
C LYS A 67 15.60 11.48 13.79
N TRP A 68 14.91 11.34 12.65
CA TRP A 68 14.35 12.47 11.90
C TRP A 68 13.41 13.29 12.78
N TYR A 69 12.48 12.64 13.47
CA TYR A 69 11.54 13.29 14.37
C TYR A 69 12.27 14.04 15.49
N GLU A 70 13.20 13.40 16.17
CA GLU A 70 13.99 14.04 17.22
C GLU A 70 14.80 15.25 16.70
N GLN A 71 15.28 15.22 15.45
CA GLN A 71 16.01 16.33 14.84
C GLN A 71 15.12 17.50 14.39
N HIS A 72 13.90 17.22 13.94
CA HIS A 72 12.98 18.23 13.40
C HIS A 72 12.00 18.78 14.47
N ILE A 73 11.92 18.10 15.62
CA ILE A 73 10.96 18.39 16.71
C ILE A 73 11.66 18.74 18.04
N ARG A 74 12.95 18.44 18.24
CA ARG A 74 13.60 18.87 19.48
C ARG A 74 13.76 20.39 19.55
N LEU A 75 13.14 20.90 20.61
CA LEU A 75 13.47 22.09 21.39
C LEU A 75 13.11 23.41 20.72
N ASP A 76 11.84 23.75 20.88
CA ASP A 76 11.53 25.09 21.32
C ASP A 76 10.30 25.05 22.21
N GLU A 77 10.48 25.48 23.45
CA GLU A 77 9.41 25.90 24.35
C GLU A 77 8.70 27.17 23.82
N GLU A 78 9.18 27.73 22.69
CA GLU A 78 8.72 28.94 22.03
C GLU A 78 7.90 28.69 20.75
N TYR A 79 7.87 27.45 20.22
CA TYR A 79 6.94 27.13 19.14
C TYR A 79 5.55 26.92 19.74
N GLY A 80 4.78 28.00 19.77
CA GLY A 80 3.32 27.94 19.70
C GLY A 80 2.95 26.86 18.68
N GLU A 81 2.09 25.94 19.11
CA GLU A 81 1.55 24.80 18.38
C GLU A 81 2.01 24.74 16.91
N LYS A 82 3.12 24.05 16.62
CA LYS A 82 3.22 23.46 15.27
C LYS A 82 2.04 22.52 15.18
N GLU A 83 0.99 22.97 14.50
CA GLU A 83 -0.20 22.18 14.25
C GLU A 83 0.24 20.86 13.66
N TYR A 84 -0.40 19.78 14.12
CA TYR A 84 -0.13 18.42 13.66
C TYR A 84 -0.01 18.34 12.12
N GLU A 85 -0.83 19.11 11.40
CA GLU A 85 -0.79 19.24 9.94
C GLU A 85 0.56 19.67 9.36
N GLN A 86 1.27 20.61 10.01
CA GLN A 86 2.57 21.06 9.54
C GLN A 86 3.62 19.95 9.63
N ILE A 87 3.52 19.11 10.66
CA ILE A 87 4.47 18.02 10.89
C ILE A 87 4.12 16.81 10.03
N LYS A 88 2.83 16.52 9.87
CA LYS A 88 2.32 15.57 8.88
C LYS A 88 2.84 15.92 7.48
N LYS A 89 2.75 17.18 7.08
CA LYS A 89 3.27 17.65 5.78
C LYS A 89 4.77 17.39 5.64
N THR A 90 5.60 17.86 6.58
CA THR A 90 7.07 17.67 6.49
C THR A 90 7.48 16.21 6.61
N PHE A 91 6.73 15.40 7.36
CA PHE A 91 6.93 13.96 7.45
C PHE A 91 6.68 13.29 6.11
N LEU A 92 5.56 13.61 5.45
CA LEU A 92 5.22 13.08 4.14
C LEU A 92 6.18 13.59 3.07
N GLU A 93 6.58 14.86 3.07
CA GLU A 93 7.61 15.35 2.14
C GLU A 93 8.94 14.59 2.27
N HIS A 94 9.30 14.16 3.47
CA HIS A 94 10.55 13.44 3.72
C HIS A 94 10.46 11.93 3.42
N PHE A 95 9.39 11.27 3.89
CA PHE A 95 9.25 9.81 3.82
C PHE A 95 8.33 9.32 2.68
N ALA A 96 7.54 10.21 2.09
CA ALA A 96 6.70 10.01 0.92
C ALA A 96 6.87 11.16 -0.08
N PRO A 97 8.11 11.48 -0.52
CA PRO A 97 8.36 12.60 -1.43
C PRO A 97 7.54 12.42 -2.72
N ASP A 98 7.05 13.54 -3.23
CA ASP A 98 6.07 13.60 -4.30
C ASP A 98 6.44 12.69 -5.49
N ASN A 99 5.44 11.94 -5.92
CA ASN A 99 5.58 10.65 -6.58
C ASN A 99 6.13 10.70 -8.01
N ALA A 100 6.64 11.81 -8.57
CA ALA A 100 7.04 11.82 -9.99
C ALA A 100 8.00 10.67 -10.36
N PHE A 101 8.98 10.37 -9.50
CA PHE A 101 9.89 9.24 -9.72
C PHE A 101 9.29 7.87 -9.33
N GLN A 102 8.46 7.83 -8.28
CA GLN A 102 7.77 6.58 -7.86
C GLN A 102 6.70 6.19 -8.86
N GLU A 103 5.84 7.12 -9.26
CA GLU A 103 4.85 7.00 -10.31
C GLU A 103 5.49 6.54 -11.62
N GLU A 104 6.62 7.11 -12.04
CA GLU A 104 7.33 6.64 -13.24
C GLU A 104 7.86 5.21 -13.07
N SER A 105 8.43 4.89 -11.91
CA SER A 105 8.87 3.52 -11.60
C SER A 105 7.70 2.53 -11.52
N SER A 106 6.55 2.95 -10.99
CA SER A 106 5.35 2.14 -10.85
C SER A 106 4.65 1.97 -12.19
N LYS A 107 4.67 2.98 -13.08
CA LYS A 107 4.23 2.86 -14.48
C LYS A 107 5.06 1.82 -15.20
N ASP A 108 6.39 1.89 -15.07
CA ASP A 108 7.29 0.89 -15.67
C ASP A 108 7.01 -0.52 -15.15
N LYS A 109 6.83 -0.68 -13.83
CA LYS A 109 6.41 -1.96 -13.23
C LYS A 109 5.05 -2.42 -13.75
N PHE A 110 4.07 -1.53 -13.85
CA PHE A 110 2.72 -1.84 -14.31
C PHE A 110 2.75 -2.41 -15.73
N PHE A 111 3.43 -1.74 -16.66
CA PHE A 111 3.52 -2.21 -18.04
C PHE A 111 4.35 -3.49 -18.18
N LYS A 112 5.39 -3.67 -17.37
CA LYS A 112 6.22 -4.89 -17.39
C LYS A 112 5.62 -6.08 -16.63
N LEU A 113 4.62 -5.86 -15.77
CA LEU A 113 4.02 -6.93 -14.97
C LEU A 113 3.38 -7.98 -15.88
N THR A 114 3.79 -9.24 -15.72
CA THR A 114 3.24 -10.40 -16.41
C THR A 114 3.04 -11.53 -15.42
N GLN A 115 2.07 -12.41 -15.70
CA GLN A 115 1.77 -13.55 -14.86
C GLN A 115 2.92 -14.56 -14.92
N THR A 116 3.79 -14.50 -13.91
CA THR A 116 4.90 -15.44 -13.68
C THR A 116 4.62 -16.40 -12.52
N ARG A 117 3.49 -16.19 -11.84
CA ARG A 117 2.99 -16.95 -10.70
C ARG A 117 1.50 -17.24 -10.89
N GLU A 118 0.87 -17.80 -9.87
CA GLU A 118 -0.58 -18.00 -9.84
C GLU A 118 -1.34 -16.69 -10.10
N ASP A 119 -2.51 -16.81 -10.72
CA ASP A 119 -3.36 -15.70 -11.13
C ASP A 119 -3.65 -14.73 -9.97
N GLN A 120 -3.98 -15.24 -8.78
CA GLN A 120 -4.21 -14.41 -7.60
C GLN A 120 -3.00 -13.54 -7.23
N SER A 121 -1.79 -14.11 -7.29
CA SER A 121 -0.56 -13.37 -6.99
C SER A 121 -0.29 -12.28 -8.03
N PHE A 122 -0.63 -12.54 -9.29
CA PHE A 122 -0.54 -11.55 -10.37
C PHE A 122 -1.57 -10.43 -10.19
N ALA A 123 -2.83 -10.76 -9.88
CA ALA A 123 -3.90 -9.81 -9.62
C ALA A 123 -3.59 -8.89 -8.43
N ASP A 124 -3.11 -9.47 -7.32
CA ASP A 124 -2.73 -8.71 -6.13
C ASP A 124 -1.58 -7.75 -6.44
N ALA A 125 -0.58 -8.21 -7.20
CA ALA A 125 0.53 -7.36 -7.63
C ALA A 125 0.08 -6.23 -8.57
N LEU A 126 -0.82 -6.53 -9.50
CA LEU A 126 -1.39 -5.55 -10.44
C LEU A 126 -2.14 -4.45 -9.69
N LEU A 127 -3.07 -4.82 -8.80
CA LEU A 127 -3.84 -3.87 -8.00
C LEU A 127 -2.94 -3.06 -7.07
N THR A 128 -1.94 -3.69 -6.45
CA THR A 128 -0.96 -2.99 -5.62
C THR A 128 -0.23 -1.90 -6.40
N ILE A 129 0.28 -2.22 -7.59
CA ILE A 129 0.97 -1.23 -8.44
C ILE A 129 -0.01 -0.16 -8.93
N ALA A 130 -1.25 -0.52 -9.27
CA ALA A 130 -2.27 0.43 -9.70
C ALA A 130 -2.65 1.43 -8.59
N MET A 131 -2.67 1.01 -7.33
CA MET A 131 -2.90 1.91 -6.19
C MET A 131 -1.77 2.92 -5.99
N GLU A 132 -0.54 2.61 -6.44
CA GLU A 132 0.58 3.57 -6.43
C GLU A 132 0.42 4.67 -7.50
N ILE A 133 -0.52 4.51 -8.44
CA ILE A 133 -0.79 5.46 -9.54
C ILE A 133 -2.29 5.83 -9.50
N PRO A 134 -2.68 6.96 -8.88
CA PRO A 134 -4.08 7.28 -8.64
C PRO A 134 -4.99 7.19 -9.88
N SER A 135 -4.49 7.62 -11.05
CA SER A 135 -5.22 7.57 -12.33
C SER A 135 -5.46 6.15 -12.88
N TYR A 136 -4.74 5.13 -12.38
CA TYR A 136 -4.87 3.74 -12.83
C TYR A 136 -5.80 2.94 -11.91
N SER A 137 -5.77 3.23 -10.60
CA SER A 137 -6.58 2.53 -9.60
C SER A 137 -8.09 2.53 -9.87
N THR A 138 -8.61 3.60 -10.49
CA THR A 138 -10.04 3.75 -10.84
C THR A 138 -10.33 3.53 -12.32
N ASN A 139 -9.31 3.20 -13.13
CA ASN A 139 -9.46 3.02 -14.57
C ASN A 139 -9.70 1.54 -14.91
N ASN A 140 -10.97 1.16 -14.89
CA ASN A 140 -11.40 -0.23 -15.14
C ASN A 140 -10.97 -0.73 -16.53
N GLU A 141 -11.03 0.09 -17.57
CA GLU A 141 -10.59 -0.30 -18.93
C GLU A 141 -9.10 -0.61 -18.98
N LEU A 142 -8.26 0.25 -18.38
CA LEU A 142 -6.82 0.05 -18.32
C LEU A 142 -6.46 -1.23 -17.54
N LEU A 143 -7.15 -1.50 -16.44
CA LEU A 143 -6.94 -2.72 -15.65
C LEU A 143 -7.34 -3.98 -16.42
N ILE A 144 -8.43 -3.92 -17.20
CA ILE A 144 -8.87 -5.01 -18.08
C ILE A 144 -7.83 -5.26 -19.18
N ASP A 145 -7.41 -4.21 -19.89
CA ASP A 145 -6.37 -4.31 -20.92
C ASP A 145 -5.08 -4.91 -20.34
N LYS A 146 -4.74 -4.53 -19.10
CA LYS A 146 -3.55 -5.02 -18.43
C LYS A 146 -3.67 -6.48 -18.00
N ILE A 147 -4.83 -6.95 -17.56
CA ILE A 147 -5.08 -8.39 -17.35
C ILE A 147 -4.93 -9.14 -18.67
N ILE A 148 -5.65 -8.74 -19.72
CA ILE A 148 -5.68 -9.48 -20.99
C ILE A 148 -4.28 -9.56 -21.61
N SER A 149 -3.51 -8.47 -21.54
CA SER A 149 -2.14 -8.44 -22.07
C SER A 149 -1.11 -9.11 -21.15
N GLY A 150 -1.31 -9.07 -19.84
CA GLY A 150 -0.36 -9.55 -18.83
C GLY A 150 -0.52 -11.01 -18.40
N LEU A 151 -1.67 -11.63 -18.64
CA LEU A 151 -1.91 -13.04 -18.35
C LEU A 151 -0.97 -13.97 -19.12
N ASN A 152 -0.69 -15.12 -18.53
CA ASN A 152 0.03 -16.19 -19.20
C ASN A 152 -0.75 -16.58 -20.46
N PRO A 153 -0.09 -16.71 -21.63
CA PRO A 153 -0.76 -17.02 -22.89
C PRO A 153 -1.66 -18.26 -22.84
N LYS A 154 -1.30 -19.29 -22.05
CA LYS A 154 -2.12 -20.49 -21.87
C LYS A 154 -3.38 -20.21 -21.07
N VAL A 155 -3.27 -19.45 -19.97
CA VAL A 155 -4.43 -19.03 -19.15
C VAL A 155 -5.37 -18.18 -20.00
N ARG A 156 -4.83 -17.19 -20.71
CA ARG A 156 -5.60 -16.34 -21.62
C ARG A 156 -6.33 -17.12 -22.70
N HIS A 157 -5.70 -18.15 -23.26
CA HIS A 157 -6.32 -19.00 -24.29
C HIS A 157 -7.51 -19.82 -23.76
N HIS A 158 -7.45 -20.26 -22.50
CA HIS A 158 -8.50 -21.06 -21.86
C HIS A 158 -9.55 -20.22 -21.14
N MET A 159 -9.34 -18.91 -21.06
CA MET A 159 -10.31 -17.99 -20.48
C MET A 159 -11.58 -18.00 -21.32
N HIS A 160 -12.72 -18.21 -20.66
CA HIS A 160 -14.01 -18.09 -21.35
C HIS A 160 -14.24 -16.65 -21.79
N ALA A 161 -15.04 -16.46 -22.85
CA ALA A 161 -15.36 -15.12 -23.34
C ALA A 161 -16.10 -14.33 -22.25
N VAL A 162 -15.51 -13.21 -21.84
CA VAL A 162 -16.13 -12.26 -20.91
C VAL A 162 -16.90 -11.23 -21.73
N PRO A 163 -18.18 -10.93 -21.42
CA PRO A 163 -18.96 -9.96 -22.18
C PRO A 163 -18.33 -8.56 -22.19
N ASP A 164 -18.42 -7.87 -23.33
CA ASP A 164 -17.97 -6.48 -23.46
C ASP A 164 -18.64 -5.57 -22.42
N GLY A 165 -17.87 -4.63 -21.87
CA GLY A 165 -18.32 -3.73 -20.81
C GLY A 165 -18.40 -4.36 -19.42
N SER A 166 -17.91 -5.58 -19.25
CA SER A 166 -17.77 -6.21 -17.92
C SER A 166 -16.72 -5.51 -17.06
N HIS A 167 -16.90 -5.59 -15.74
CA HIS A 167 -15.92 -5.10 -14.78
C HIS A 167 -14.68 -6.02 -14.67
N PHE A 168 -13.58 -5.43 -14.25
CA PHE A 168 -12.29 -6.08 -14.01
C PHE A 168 -12.40 -7.41 -13.23
N GLU A 169 -13.27 -7.47 -12.22
CA GLU A 169 -13.47 -8.65 -11.39
C GLU A 169 -13.95 -9.87 -12.20
N LYS A 170 -14.77 -9.66 -13.24
CA LYS A 170 -15.22 -10.76 -14.10
C LYS A 170 -14.08 -11.35 -14.93
N TYR A 171 -13.13 -10.53 -15.34
CA TYR A 171 -11.94 -10.99 -16.06
C TYR A 171 -11.00 -11.77 -15.13
N LEU A 172 -10.88 -11.36 -13.86
CA LEU A 172 -10.17 -12.13 -12.84
C LEU A 172 -10.83 -13.48 -12.59
N ASP A 173 -12.15 -13.52 -12.44
CA ASP A 173 -12.85 -14.79 -12.21
C ASP A 173 -12.69 -15.75 -13.39
N ALA A 174 -12.76 -15.24 -14.62
CA ALA A 174 -12.51 -16.03 -15.83
C ALA A 174 -11.07 -16.57 -15.89
N ALA A 175 -10.09 -15.75 -15.53
CA ALA A 175 -8.69 -16.17 -15.47
C ALA A 175 -8.43 -17.24 -14.40
N ARG A 176 -9.05 -17.10 -13.21
CA ARG A 176 -8.99 -18.10 -12.14
C ARG A 176 -9.58 -19.43 -12.56
N GLU A 177 -10.71 -19.43 -13.25
CA GLU A 177 -11.33 -20.66 -13.77
C GLU A 177 -10.45 -21.36 -14.79
N ALA A 178 -9.87 -20.59 -15.73
CA ALA A 178 -8.93 -21.11 -16.71
C ALA A 178 -7.66 -21.68 -16.04
N GLU A 179 -7.11 -21.01 -15.04
CA GLU A 179 -5.95 -21.49 -14.30
C GLU A 179 -6.27 -22.77 -13.51
N LYS A 180 -7.45 -22.89 -12.90
CA LYS A 180 -7.88 -24.13 -12.21
C LYS A 180 -7.90 -25.32 -13.16
N PHE A 181 -8.39 -25.13 -14.39
CA PHE A 181 -8.36 -26.15 -15.42
C PHE A 181 -6.92 -26.54 -15.78
N LEU A 182 -6.05 -25.55 -15.99
CA LEU A 182 -4.65 -25.77 -16.35
C LEU A 182 -3.79 -26.37 -15.23
N LYS A 183 -4.13 -26.17 -13.97
CA LYS A 183 -3.44 -26.82 -12.83
C LYS A 183 -3.59 -28.35 -12.82
N SER A 184 -4.49 -28.90 -13.63
CA SER A 184 -4.55 -30.35 -13.89
C SER A 184 -3.56 -30.83 -14.97
N ASP A 185 -2.93 -29.91 -15.71
CA ASP A 185 -1.91 -30.20 -16.73
C ASP A 185 -0.48 -30.15 -16.11
N PRO A 186 0.24 -31.28 -16.07
CA PRO A 186 1.60 -31.34 -15.51
C PRO A 186 2.61 -30.49 -16.29
N VAL A 187 2.39 -30.24 -17.59
CA VAL A 187 3.26 -29.38 -18.41
C VAL A 187 3.14 -27.93 -17.98
N TYR A 188 1.90 -27.49 -17.71
CA TYR A 188 1.64 -26.15 -17.20
C TYR A 188 2.29 -25.91 -15.83
N LEU A 189 2.21 -26.88 -14.91
CA LEU A 189 2.85 -26.79 -13.59
C LEU A 189 4.38 -26.70 -13.66
N ALA A 190 5.00 -27.47 -14.57
CA ALA A 190 6.45 -27.43 -14.78
C ALA A 190 6.90 -26.07 -15.35
N GLU A 191 6.16 -25.51 -16.31
CA GLU A 191 6.43 -24.20 -16.88
C GLU A 191 6.26 -23.08 -15.85
N LEU A 192 5.20 -23.12 -15.04
CA LEU A 192 4.97 -22.13 -13.97
C LEU A 192 6.12 -22.14 -12.95
N SER A 193 6.59 -23.34 -12.58
CA SER A 193 7.73 -23.52 -11.68
C SER A 193 9.03 -22.97 -12.29
N ALA A 194 9.24 -23.17 -13.60
CA ALA A 194 10.40 -22.65 -14.32
C ALA A 194 10.39 -21.12 -14.45
N MET A 195 9.21 -20.49 -14.53
CA MET A 195 9.07 -19.03 -14.54
C MET A 195 9.40 -18.40 -13.18
N GLN A 196 9.10 -19.10 -12.08
CA GLN A 196 9.38 -18.65 -10.72
C GLN A 196 10.88 -18.69 -10.37
N GLY A 197 11.65 -19.61 -10.95
CA GLY A 197 13.09 -19.78 -10.68
C GLY A 197 14.04 -18.84 -11.45
N LYS A 198 13.52 -17.94 -12.29
CA LYS A 198 14.31 -17.02 -13.14
C LYS A 198 14.40 -15.58 -12.60
N GLN A 199 14.00 -15.32 -11.35
CA GLN A 199 14.00 -13.99 -10.72
C GLN A 199 15.07 -13.83 -9.65
#